data_AF-A0A496WMB2-F1
#
_entry.id   AF-A0A496WMB2-F1
#
_cell.length_a   1.000
_cell.length_b   1.000
_cell.length_c   1.000
_cell.angle_alpha   90.00
_cell.angle_beta   90.00
_cell.angle_gamma   90.00
#
_symmetry.space_group_name_H-M   'P 1'
#
loop_
_entity.id
_entity.type
_entity.pdbx_description
1 polymer ?
#
loop_
_entity_poly.entity_id
_entity_poly.type
_entity_poly.pdbx_seq_one_letter_code
_entity_poly.pdbx_strand_id
1 'polypeptide(L)'
;GLYKPSESLEFHTTLVDQLPPILRLYVGCASVLYGDYRDADLIKIHIRSGKLTIMKFDDFEGKPLPRMIERVKIKLREQEIDYFDYVDNFEPPYRYRKSLYINEEFPCYPEQIVFEEALESLGLFDFSGYGPRPAELKEGLSAHRYELEGFNLVRTTSLPELNDPCGANLRFRDMIECGETQALMGIANIPKRPESFNALFDLAVNILDPVIDYFGMIRLTYGFCSPQLAKKIPNRIDPRRDQHASCELNRKGNAICKRLGAAVDILIEDESMLEVAKWVVANTPFDRLYFYDDDKPIHISFGPNQDRQVVRMMTTKPGRKIPLRSPPAEFLVIKSISYKEQ
;
A
#
# COMPACT_ATOMS: atom_id res chain seq x y z
N GLY A 1 7.74 -13.19 -24.11
CA GLY A 1 7.03 -14.47 -24.36
C GLY A 1 7.38 -15.48 -23.28
N LEU A 2 6.38 -16.08 -22.63
CA LEU A 2 6.53 -17.01 -21.51
C LEU A 2 6.63 -18.46 -21.99
N TYR A 3 7.81 -19.05 -21.84
CA TYR A 3 8.04 -20.47 -22.10
C TYR A 3 8.00 -21.27 -20.80
N LYS A 4 7.10 -22.26 -20.73
CA LYS A 4 7.01 -23.25 -19.65
C LYS A 4 7.48 -24.60 -20.20
N PRO A 5 8.67 -25.10 -19.79
CA PRO A 5 9.24 -26.32 -20.34
C PRO A 5 8.27 -27.49 -20.29
N SER A 6 8.15 -28.21 -21.42
CA SER A 6 7.23 -29.35 -21.57
C SER A 6 5.74 -29.08 -21.41
N GLU A 7 5.33 -27.83 -21.17
CA GLU A 7 3.93 -27.43 -21.01
C GLU A 7 3.45 -26.59 -22.20
N SER A 8 3.98 -25.36 -22.33
CA SER A 8 3.48 -24.40 -23.30
C SER A 8 4.43 -23.24 -23.58
N LEU A 9 4.25 -22.61 -24.74
CA LEU A 9 4.80 -21.30 -25.07
C LEU A 9 3.64 -20.31 -25.24
N GLU A 10 3.65 -19.20 -24.50
CA GLU A 10 2.57 -18.20 -24.47
C GLU A 10 3.12 -16.80 -24.72
N PHE A 11 2.57 -16.06 -25.68
CA PHE A 11 3.15 -14.82 -26.17
C PHE A 11 2.12 -13.97 -26.91
N HIS A 12 2.44 -12.68 -27.08
CA HIS A 12 1.61 -11.76 -27.84
C HIS A 12 1.67 -12.02 -29.34
N THR A 13 0.55 -11.84 -30.05
CA THR A 13 0.39 -12.18 -31.48
C THR A 13 1.41 -11.49 -32.38
N THR A 14 1.85 -10.28 -32.03
CA THR A 14 2.87 -9.52 -32.78
C THR A 14 4.22 -10.23 -32.83
N LEU A 15 4.48 -11.17 -31.92
CA LEU A 15 5.72 -11.93 -31.87
C LEU A 15 5.71 -13.18 -32.76
N VAL A 16 4.59 -13.49 -33.43
CA VAL A 16 4.50 -14.68 -34.32
C VAL A 16 5.58 -14.65 -35.38
N ASP A 17 5.83 -13.51 -36.02
CA ASP A 17 6.82 -13.41 -37.11
C ASP A 17 8.27 -13.64 -36.64
N GLN A 18 8.54 -13.51 -35.33
CA GLN A 18 9.84 -13.77 -34.72
C GLN A 18 10.05 -15.24 -34.36
N LEU A 19 9.01 -16.09 -34.47
CA LEU A 19 9.12 -17.51 -34.13
C LEU A 19 9.92 -18.30 -35.19
N PRO A 20 10.53 -19.43 -34.79
CA PRO A 20 11.06 -20.42 -35.72
C PRO A 20 10.02 -20.81 -36.78
N PRO A 21 10.42 -21.03 -38.05
CA PRO A 21 9.50 -21.30 -39.15
C PRO A 21 8.47 -22.41 -38.87
N ILE A 22 8.87 -23.46 -38.16
CA ILE A 22 7.98 -24.57 -37.83
C ILE A 22 6.83 -24.15 -36.89
N LEU A 23 7.09 -23.24 -35.95
CA LEU A 23 6.06 -22.73 -35.04
C LEU A 23 5.17 -21.71 -35.75
N ARG A 24 5.73 -20.89 -36.66
CA ARG A 24 4.92 -20.00 -37.52
C ARG A 24 3.94 -20.78 -38.37
N LEU A 25 4.41 -21.86 -39.00
CA LEU A 25 3.54 -22.76 -39.77
C LEU A 25 2.46 -23.38 -38.88
N TYR A 26 2.82 -23.83 -37.68
CA TYR A 26 1.87 -24.42 -36.72
C TYR A 26 0.78 -23.43 -36.31
N VAL A 27 1.14 -22.17 -35.99
CA VAL A 27 0.17 -21.10 -35.72
C VAL A 27 -0.68 -20.80 -36.96
N GLY A 28 -0.07 -20.72 -38.14
CA GLY A 28 -0.78 -20.48 -39.40
C GLY A 28 -1.78 -21.58 -39.78
N CYS A 29 -1.50 -22.84 -39.44
CA CYS A 29 -2.47 -23.93 -39.61
C CYS A 29 -3.75 -23.71 -38.79
N ALA A 30 -3.65 -23.05 -37.63
CA ALA A 30 -4.81 -22.71 -36.81
C ALA A 30 -5.75 -21.72 -37.52
N SER A 31 -5.22 -20.88 -38.41
CA SER A 31 -6.04 -19.95 -39.18
C SER A 31 -6.98 -20.59 -40.18
N VAL A 32 -6.71 -21.84 -40.60
CA VAL A 32 -7.64 -22.60 -41.43
C VAL A 32 -8.93 -22.93 -40.67
N LEU A 33 -8.85 -23.10 -39.34
CA LEU A 33 -9.97 -23.47 -38.50
C LEU A 33 -10.65 -22.25 -37.88
N TYR A 34 -9.87 -21.31 -37.33
CA TYR A 34 -10.39 -20.19 -36.54
C TYR A 34 -10.45 -18.85 -37.30
N GLY A 35 -9.73 -18.71 -38.42
CA GLY A 35 -9.55 -17.43 -39.11
C GLY A 35 -8.25 -16.71 -38.74
N ASP A 36 -8.15 -15.42 -39.04
CA ASP A 36 -6.90 -14.68 -38.81
C ASP A 36 -6.59 -14.59 -37.30
N TYR A 37 -5.43 -15.11 -36.89
CA TYR A 37 -4.99 -15.07 -35.49
C TYR A 37 -4.55 -13.66 -35.06
N ARG A 38 -4.40 -12.73 -36.00
CA ARG A 38 -3.97 -11.35 -35.73
C ARG A 38 -4.99 -10.52 -34.97
N ASP A 39 -6.26 -10.95 -34.97
CA ASP A 39 -7.34 -10.29 -34.23
C ASP A 39 -7.35 -10.62 -32.72
N ALA A 40 -6.43 -11.47 -32.28
CA ALA A 40 -6.27 -11.86 -30.89
C ALA A 40 -4.98 -11.34 -30.28
N ASP A 41 -4.98 -11.12 -28.97
CA ASP A 41 -3.81 -10.56 -28.29
C ASP A 41 -2.78 -11.63 -27.96
N LEU A 42 -3.21 -12.77 -27.38
CA LEU A 42 -2.30 -13.80 -26.91
C LEU A 42 -2.52 -15.15 -27.60
N ILE A 43 -1.41 -15.79 -27.94
CA ILE A 43 -1.35 -17.16 -28.46
C ILE A 43 -0.61 -18.04 -27.46
N LYS A 44 -1.16 -19.24 -27.21
CA LYS A 44 -0.57 -20.28 -26.38
C LYS A 44 -0.47 -21.59 -27.15
N ILE A 45 0.76 -22.01 -27.44
CA ILE A 45 1.08 -23.30 -28.04
C ILE A 45 1.23 -24.34 -26.92
N HIS A 46 0.40 -25.38 -26.91
CA HIS A 46 0.50 -26.48 -25.94
C HIS A 46 1.40 -27.58 -26.48
N ILE A 47 2.51 -27.85 -25.80
CA ILE A 47 3.60 -28.71 -26.30
C ILE A 47 3.16 -30.18 -26.40
N ARG A 48 2.44 -30.68 -25.40
CA ARG A 48 2.08 -32.11 -25.31
C ARG A 48 0.78 -32.48 -26.01
N SER A 49 -0.18 -31.56 -26.02
CA SER A 49 -1.55 -31.90 -26.44
C SER A 49 -1.87 -31.54 -27.89
N GLY A 50 -0.93 -30.95 -28.65
CA GLY A 50 -1.18 -30.53 -30.04
C GLY A 50 -2.30 -29.49 -30.15
N LYS A 51 -2.54 -28.73 -29.07
CA LYS A 51 -3.56 -27.69 -29.02
C LYS A 51 -2.92 -26.32 -29.21
N LEU A 52 -3.69 -25.41 -29.74
CA LEU A 52 -3.39 -23.99 -29.73
C LEU A 52 -4.52 -23.28 -28.98
N THR A 53 -4.20 -22.31 -28.14
CA THR A 53 -5.21 -21.45 -27.50
C THR A 53 -4.97 -20.02 -27.91
N ILE A 54 -6.04 -19.37 -28.33
CA ILE A 54 -6.07 -17.96 -28.70
C ILE A 54 -6.91 -17.24 -27.64
N MET A 55 -6.47 -16.06 -27.22
CA MET A 55 -7.12 -15.26 -26.18
C MET A 55 -7.21 -13.81 -26.63
N LYS A 56 -8.40 -13.24 -26.48
CA LYS A 56 -8.68 -11.83 -26.72
C LYS A 56 -9.06 -11.15 -25.41
N PHE A 57 -8.63 -9.91 -25.26
CA PHE A 57 -8.88 -9.08 -24.11
C PHE A 57 -9.61 -7.79 -24.53
N ASP A 58 -10.20 -7.12 -23.55
CA ASP A 58 -10.97 -5.90 -23.77
C ASP A 58 -10.13 -4.72 -24.28
N ASP A 59 -8.92 -4.54 -23.78
CA ASP A 59 -7.95 -3.53 -24.23
C ASP A 59 -6.53 -3.93 -23.77
N PHE A 60 -5.92 -4.90 -24.47
CA PHE A 60 -4.63 -5.47 -24.07
C PHE A 60 -3.48 -4.46 -24.09
N GLU A 61 -3.51 -3.53 -25.04
CA GLU A 61 -2.49 -2.49 -25.18
C GLU A 61 -2.66 -1.42 -24.09
N GLY A 62 -3.84 -0.81 -24.00
CA GLY A 62 -4.10 0.38 -23.19
C GLY A 62 -4.34 0.14 -21.71
N LYS A 63 -4.63 -1.09 -21.27
CA LYS A 63 -4.83 -1.40 -19.85
C LYS A 63 -3.66 -2.18 -19.25
N PRO A 64 -3.24 -1.89 -18.00
CA PRO A 64 -2.23 -2.69 -17.35
C PRO A 64 -2.73 -4.07 -16.91
N LEU A 65 -4.04 -4.16 -16.65
CA LEU A 65 -4.76 -5.37 -16.27
C LEU A 65 -5.95 -5.56 -17.22
N PRO A 66 -5.71 -5.99 -18.47
CA PRO A 66 -6.78 -6.22 -19.42
C PRO A 66 -7.59 -7.47 -19.03
N ARG A 67 -8.87 -7.51 -19.37
CA ARG A 67 -9.81 -8.59 -19.00
C ARG A 67 -10.02 -9.52 -20.18
N MET A 68 -9.97 -10.83 -19.93
CA MET A 68 -10.12 -11.84 -20.99
C MET A 68 -11.59 -11.92 -21.44
N ILE A 69 -11.90 -11.47 -22.65
CA ILE A 69 -13.28 -11.48 -23.18
C ILE A 69 -13.56 -12.73 -24.01
N GLU A 70 -12.53 -13.30 -24.63
CA GLU A 70 -12.68 -14.48 -25.47
C GLU A 70 -11.49 -15.42 -25.28
N ARG A 71 -11.77 -16.72 -25.28
CA ARG A 71 -10.76 -17.76 -25.33
C ARG A 71 -11.21 -18.88 -26.25
N VAL A 72 -10.34 -19.24 -27.19
CA VAL A 72 -10.62 -20.30 -28.15
C VAL A 72 -9.55 -21.36 -28.08
N LYS A 73 -9.94 -22.64 -27.95
CA LYS A 73 -9.02 -23.78 -27.97
C LYS A 73 -9.19 -24.52 -29.29
N ILE A 74 -8.10 -24.58 -30.06
CA ILE A 74 -8.05 -25.21 -31.37
C ILE A 74 -7.29 -26.53 -31.21
N LYS A 75 -7.99 -27.64 -31.42
CA LYS A 75 -7.45 -29.00 -31.39
C LYS A 75 -7.06 -29.38 -32.81
N LEU A 76 -5.81 -29.09 -33.19
CA LEU A 76 -5.38 -29.16 -34.60
C LEU A 76 -5.41 -30.59 -35.17
N ARG A 77 -5.15 -31.61 -34.35
CA ARG A 77 -5.19 -33.02 -34.78
C ARG A 77 -6.62 -33.48 -35.03
N GLU A 78 -7.54 -33.08 -34.15
CA GLU A 78 -8.96 -33.44 -34.19
C GLU A 78 -9.77 -32.52 -35.12
N GLN A 79 -9.20 -31.40 -35.55
CA GLN A 79 -9.88 -30.34 -36.33
C GLN A 79 -11.12 -29.76 -35.61
N GLU A 80 -11.06 -29.69 -34.28
CA GLU A 80 -12.14 -29.17 -33.44
C GLU A 80 -11.77 -27.83 -32.81
N ILE A 81 -12.79 -27.02 -32.53
CA ILE A 81 -12.66 -25.74 -31.83
C ILE A 81 -13.60 -25.72 -30.63
N ASP A 82 -13.06 -25.45 -29.45
CA ASP A 82 -13.85 -25.13 -28.26
C ASP A 82 -13.83 -23.61 -28.05
N TYR A 83 -14.98 -22.97 -28.19
CA TYR A 83 -15.17 -21.52 -28.05
C TYR A 83 -15.68 -21.16 -26.65
N PHE A 84 -15.07 -20.17 -26.01
CA PHE A 84 -15.47 -19.66 -24.70
C PHE A 84 -15.55 -18.13 -24.76
N ASP A 85 -16.76 -17.61 -24.59
CA ASP A 85 -17.09 -16.18 -24.51
C ASP A 85 -17.48 -15.83 -23.06
N TYR A 86 -16.97 -14.70 -22.57
CA TYR A 86 -17.20 -14.18 -21.23
C TYR A 86 -18.10 -12.94 -21.18
N VAL A 87 -18.86 -12.63 -22.24
CA VAL A 87 -19.65 -11.40 -22.38
C VAL A 87 -20.81 -11.29 -21.38
N ASP A 88 -21.44 -12.39 -20.93
CA ASP A 88 -22.72 -12.29 -20.18
C ASP A 88 -22.80 -13.00 -18.81
N ASN A 89 -21.84 -13.85 -18.40
CA ASN A 89 -22.06 -14.75 -17.25
C ASN A 89 -20.95 -14.83 -16.19
N PHE A 90 -19.83 -14.12 -16.35
CA PHE A 90 -18.73 -14.17 -15.40
C PHE A 90 -17.92 -12.86 -15.41
N GLU A 91 -17.50 -12.35 -14.25
CA GLU A 91 -16.58 -11.22 -14.21
C GLU A 91 -15.23 -11.68 -14.79
N PRO A 92 -14.83 -11.22 -15.99
CA PRO A 92 -13.71 -11.85 -16.66
C PRO A 92 -12.40 -11.56 -15.92
N PRO A 93 -11.51 -12.57 -15.79
CA PRO A 93 -10.31 -12.43 -14.99
C PRO A 93 -9.34 -11.43 -15.62
N TYR A 94 -8.59 -10.74 -14.77
CA TYR A 94 -7.49 -9.90 -15.20
C TYR A 94 -6.34 -10.72 -15.78
N ARG A 95 -5.60 -10.09 -16.69
CA ARG A 95 -4.30 -10.57 -17.12
C ARG A 95 -3.19 -9.92 -16.30
N TYR A 96 -2.77 -10.60 -15.24
CA TYR A 96 -1.58 -10.21 -14.49
C TYR A 96 -0.30 -10.56 -15.25
N ARG A 97 0.79 -9.86 -14.89
CA ARG A 97 2.14 -10.07 -15.44
C ARG A 97 2.16 -10.03 -16.96
N LYS A 98 1.47 -9.03 -17.53
CA LYS A 98 1.34 -8.79 -18.96
C LYS A 98 2.73 -8.70 -19.62
N SER A 99 3.70 -8.12 -18.93
CA SER A 99 5.09 -7.98 -19.38
C SER A 99 5.74 -9.29 -19.85
N LEU A 100 5.38 -10.43 -19.26
CA LEU A 100 5.92 -11.74 -19.62
C LEU A 100 5.58 -12.17 -21.06
N TYR A 101 4.50 -11.64 -21.62
CA TYR A 101 3.96 -12.05 -22.92
C TYR A 101 4.37 -11.12 -24.06
N ILE A 102 4.84 -9.91 -23.75
CA ILE A 102 5.27 -8.86 -24.69
C ILE A 102 6.80 -8.70 -24.67
N ASN A 103 7.33 -7.73 -25.41
CA ASN A 103 8.73 -7.32 -25.45
C ASN A 103 8.85 -5.79 -25.36
N GLU A 104 10.08 -5.27 -25.35
CA GLU A 104 10.40 -3.85 -25.24
C GLU A 104 9.90 -2.96 -26.39
N GLU A 105 9.53 -3.57 -27.52
CA GLU A 105 8.96 -2.88 -28.68
C GLU A 105 7.44 -2.68 -28.53
N PHE A 106 6.81 -3.34 -27.55
CA PHE A 106 5.38 -3.24 -27.32
C PHE A 106 5.02 -1.88 -26.69
N PRO A 107 3.92 -1.23 -27.12
CA PRO A 107 3.47 0.02 -26.53
C PRO A 107 3.28 -0.08 -25.02
N CYS A 108 3.70 0.96 -24.30
CA CYS A 108 3.62 1.02 -22.84
C CYS A 108 4.38 -0.08 -22.08
N TYR A 109 5.36 -0.76 -22.70
CA TYR A 109 6.16 -1.78 -22.02
C TYR A 109 6.87 -1.27 -20.75
N PRO A 110 7.58 -0.12 -20.77
CA PRO A 110 8.21 0.42 -19.55
C PRO A 110 7.20 0.71 -18.43
N GLU A 111 6.06 1.30 -18.77
CA GLU A 111 4.98 1.61 -17.84
C GLU A 111 4.38 0.34 -17.24
N GLN A 112 4.23 -0.73 -18.04
CA GLN A 112 3.78 -2.03 -17.55
C GLN A 112 4.74 -2.64 -16.51
N ILE A 113 6.04 -2.57 -16.75
CA ILE A 113 7.05 -3.09 -15.81
C ILE A 113 6.96 -2.35 -14.47
N VAL A 114 6.94 -1.00 -14.52
CA VAL A 114 6.85 -0.17 -13.31
C VAL A 114 5.54 -0.44 -12.56
N PHE A 115 4.42 -0.56 -13.28
CA PHE A 115 3.13 -0.90 -12.69
C PHE A 115 3.15 -2.24 -11.96
N GLU A 116 3.69 -3.29 -12.60
CA GLU A 116 3.74 -4.63 -12.03
C GLU A 116 4.66 -4.68 -10.82
N GLU A 117 5.83 -4.03 -10.88
CA GLU A 117 6.75 -3.93 -9.75
C GLU A 117 6.11 -3.20 -8.56
N ALA A 118 5.42 -2.09 -8.82
CA ALA A 118 4.71 -1.34 -7.77
C ALA A 118 3.60 -2.17 -7.12
N LEU A 119 2.81 -2.89 -7.92
CA LEU A 119 1.72 -3.72 -7.44
C LEU A 119 2.22 -4.95 -6.66
N GLU A 120 3.30 -5.59 -7.11
CA GLU A 120 3.95 -6.71 -6.40
C GLU A 120 4.61 -6.26 -5.10
N SER A 121 5.23 -5.08 -5.09
CA SER A 121 5.91 -4.52 -3.90
C SER A 121 4.97 -4.21 -2.74
N LEU A 122 3.65 -4.12 -2.97
CA LEU A 122 2.67 -4.01 -1.90
C LEU A 122 2.64 -5.26 -1.00
N GLY A 123 2.99 -6.44 -1.54
CA GLY A 123 2.95 -7.70 -0.79
C GLY A 123 1.55 -8.15 -0.36
N LEU A 124 0.49 -7.58 -0.95
CA LEU A 124 -0.91 -7.81 -0.54
C LEU A 124 -1.61 -8.97 -1.25
N PHE A 125 -1.08 -9.43 -2.38
CA PHE A 125 -1.77 -10.35 -3.28
C PHE A 125 -0.88 -11.51 -3.73
N ASP A 126 -1.49 -12.66 -3.96
CA ASP A 126 -0.86 -13.77 -4.68
C ASP A 126 -1.24 -13.71 -6.17
N PHE A 127 -0.26 -13.41 -7.03
CA PHE A 127 -0.43 -13.39 -8.48
C PHE A 127 -0.11 -14.75 -9.15
N SER A 128 0.00 -15.83 -8.37
CA SER A 128 0.12 -17.18 -8.92
C SER A 128 -1.17 -17.61 -9.65
N GLY A 129 -1.05 -18.53 -10.60
CA GLY A 129 -2.18 -19.03 -11.36
C GLY A 129 -2.91 -17.92 -12.15
N TYR A 130 -4.16 -17.63 -11.75
CA TYR A 130 -4.99 -16.58 -12.33
C TYR A 130 -4.93 -15.24 -11.56
N GLY A 131 -4.25 -15.21 -10.41
CA GLY A 131 -4.25 -14.07 -9.50
C GLY A 131 -5.61 -13.84 -8.82
N PRO A 132 -5.75 -12.75 -8.06
CA PRO A 132 -6.99 -12.40 -7.38
C PRO A 132 -8.09 -12.03 -8.40
N ARG A 133 -9.34 -12.14 -7.98
CA ARG A 133 -10.47 -11.66 -8.80
C ARG A 133 -10.47 -10.12 -8.86
N PRO A 134 -11.08 -9.50 -9.89
CA PRO A 134 -11.11 -8.04 -9.98
C PRO A 134 -11.71 -7.34 -8.75
N ALA A 135 -12.79 -7.89 -8.19
CA ALA A 135 -13.37 -7.40 -6.94
C ALA A 135 -12.39 -7.48 -5.76
N GLU A 136 -11.70 -8.62 -5.59
CA GLU A 136 -10.73 -8.84 -4.50
C GLU A 136 -9.54 -7.90 -4.59
N LEU A 137 -9.01 -7.67 -5.81
CA LEU A 137 -7.94 -6.71 -6.04
C LEU A 137 -8.39 -5.29 -5.64
N LYS A 138 -9.58 -4.88 -6.10
CA LYS A 138 -10.13 -3.55 -5.82
C LYS A 138 -10.37 -3.34 -4.32
N GLU A 139 -10.97 -4.31 -3.66
CA GLU A 139 -11.21 -4.28 -2.20
C GLU A 139 -9.90 -4.23 -1.43
N GLY A 140 -8.94 -5.09 -1.76
CA GLY A 140 -7.63 -5.12 -1.12
C GLY A 140 -6.86 -3.80 -1.28
N LEU A 141 -6.85 -3.21 -2.48
CA LEU A 141 -6.23 -1.91 -2.72
C LEU A 141 -6.93 -0.80 -1.93
N SER A 142 -8.26 -0.75 -1.97
CA SER A 142 -9.04 0.27 -1.26
C SER A 142 -8.85 0.20 0.26
N ALA A 143 -8.84 -1.01 0.82
CA ALA A 143 -8.57 -1.25 2.24
C ALA A 143 -7.18 -0.74 2.66
N HIS A 144 -6.21 -0.75 1.74
CA HIS A 144 -4.85 -0.25 1.95
C HIS A 144 -4.64 1.18 1.44
N ARG A 145 -5.73 1.88 1.14
CA ARG A 145 -5.76 3.28 0.66
C ARG A 145 -5.01 3.50 -0.66
N TYR A 146 -5.11 2.53 -1.56
CA TYR A 146 -4.64 2.61 -2.94
C TYR A 146 -5.78 2.48 -3.94
N GLU A 147 -5.56 3.01 -5.14
CA GLU A 147 -6.42 2.81 -6.32
C GLU A 147 -5.57 2.74 -7.59
N LEU A 148 -6.17 2.23 -8.67
CA LEU A 148 -5.51 2.12 -9.97
C LEU A 148 -5.94 3.28 -10.86
N GLU A 149 -4.97 4.00 -11.43
CA GLU A 149 -5.18 5.06 -12.42
C GLU A 149 -4.33 4.77 -13.67
N GLY A 150 -4.93 4.10 -14.66
CA GLY A 150 -4.17 3.57 -15.79
C GLY A 150 -3.03 2.67 -15.28
N PHE A 151 -1.81 2.90 -15.77
CA PHE A 151 -0.58 2.20 -15.37
C PHE A 151 0.02 2.68 -14.04
N ASN A 152 -0.71 3.46 -13.24
CA ASN A 152 -0.22 3.96 -11.97
C ASN A 152 -1.01 3.38 -10.79
N LEU A 153 -0.27 2.97 -9.77
CA LEU A 153 -0.81 2.70 -8.44
C LEU A 153 -0.72 4.00 -7.63
N VAL A 154 -1.87 4.59 -7.31
CA VAL A 154 -1.94 5.90 -6.64
C VAL A 154 -2.63 5.77 -5.27
N ARG A 155 -2.38 6.74 -4.39
CA ARG A 155 -3.08 6.83 -3.10
C ARG A 155 -4.49 7.33 -3.35
N THR A 156 -5.48 6.68 -2.74
CA THR A 156 -6.88 7.03 -2.98
C THR A 156 -7.21 8.44 -2.48
N THR A 157 -8.11 9.09 -3.21
CA THR A 157 -8.65 10.42 -2.88
C THR A 157 -10.03 10.36 -2.19
N SER A 158 -10.60 9.16 -2.09
CA SER A 158 -11.83 8.93 -1.31
C SER A 158 -11.60 9.23 0.17
N LEU A 159 -12.64 9.69 0.88
CA LEU A 159 -12.62 9.84 2.33
C LEU A 159 -13.23 8.57 2.95
N PRO A 160 -12.52 7.88 3.86
CA PRO A 160 -13.09 6.75 4.59
C PRO A 160 -14.08 7.24 5.65
N GLU A 161 -14.93 6.33 6.11
CA GLU A 161 -15.72 6.53 7.32
C GLU A 161 -14.84 6.39 8.56
N LEU A 162 -15.20 7.08 9.65
CA LEU A 162 -14.39 7.02 10.88
C LEU A 162 -14.31 5.60 11.47
N ASN A 163 -15.31 4.76 11.22
CA ASN A 163 -15.32 3.38 11.71
C ASN A 163 -14.62 2.40 10.78
N ASP A 164 -14.14 2.84 9.62
CA ASP A 164 -13.38 1.98 8.72
C ASP A 164 -12.04 1.59 9.37
N PRO A 165 -11.50 0.40 9.03
CA PRO A 165 -10.19 -0.04 9.48
C PRO A 165 -9.07 0.95 9.10
N CYS A 166 -8.14 1.14 10.02
CA CYS A 166 -6.92 1.92 9.85
C CYS A 166 -5.75 1.08 10.33
N GLY A 167 -5.16 0.30 9.43
CA GLY A 167 -4.28 -0.80 9.78
C GLY A 167 -5.05 -2.07 10.19
N ALA A 168 -4.35 -3.04 10.75
CA ALA A 168 -4.90 -4.31 11.17
C ALA A 168 -5.65 -4.21 12.51
N ASN A 169 -5.20 -3.36 13.42
CA ASN A 169 -5.65 -3.36 14.82
C ASN A 169 -6.53 -2.16 15.22
N LEU A 170 -6.63 -1.12 14.40
CA LEU A 170 -7.30 0.15 14.75
C LEU A 170 -8.34 0.57 13.71
N ARG A 171 -9.20 1.52 14.09
CA ARG A 171 -10.09 2.28 13.20
C ARG A 171 -9.61 3.73 13.12
N PHE A 172 -10.00 4.46 12.07
CA PHE A 172 -9.66 5.88 11.97
C PHE A 172 -10.14 6.69 13.19
N ARG A 173 -11.33 6.36 13.72
CA ARG A 173 -11.89 6.97 14.93
C ARG A 173 -10.92 6.91 16.10
N ASP A 174 -10.21 5.80 16.29
CA ASP A 174 -9.36 5.59 17.46
C ASP A 174 -8.21 6.60 17.49
N MET A 175 -7.67 6.98 16.33
CA MET A 175 -6.62 8.00 16.23
C MET A 175 -7.17 9.44 16.13
N ILE A 176 -8.46 9.61 15.89
CA ILE A 176 -9.10 10.92 15.66
C ILE A 176 -9.83 11.43 16.92
N GLU A 177 -10.44 10.53 17.69
CA GLU A 177 -11.29 10.85 18.85
C GLU A 177 -10.68 10.38 20.18
N CYS A 178 -9.38 10.07 20.23
CA CYS A 178 -8.69 9.63 21.46
C CYS A 178 -8.31 10.75 22.43
N GLY A 179 -8.31 12.00 21.99
CA GLY A 179 -7.82 13.12 22.80
C GLY A 179 -8.82 13.60 23.85
N GLU A 180 -8.39 13.72 25.12
CA GLU A 180 -9.23 14.20 26.23
C GLU A 180 -9.92 15.54 25.95
N THR A 181 -9.20 16.48 25.31
CA THR A 181 -9.76 17.80 24.98
C THR A 181 -10.91 17.72 23.98
N GLN A 182 -10.80 16.81 23.00
CA GLN A 182 -11.84 16.59 22.00
C GLN A 182 -13.08 16.00 22.66
N ALA A 183 -12.91 14.97 23.50
CA ALA A 183 -14.00 14.33 24.22
C ALA A 183 -14.72 15.30 25.17
N LEU A 184 -13.98 16.10 25.94
CA LEU A 184 -14.54 17.07 26.89
C LEU A 184 -15.29 18.23 26.21
N MET A 185 -14.81 18.70 25.05
CA MET A 185 -15.37 19.88 24.39
C MET A 185 -16.36 19.56 23.27
N GLY A 186 -16.54 18.29 22.88
CA GLY A 186 -17.44 17.89 21.80
C GLY A 186 -17.10 18.54 20.45
N ILE A 187 -15.82 18.84 20.20
CA ILE A 187 -15.40 19.52 18.96
C ILE A 187 -15.29 18.50 17.83
N ALA A 188 -15.86 18.83 16.68
CA ALA A 188 -15.68 18.05 15.46
C ALA A 188 -14.19 18.05 15.07
N ASN A 189 -13.54 16.90 15.23
CA ASN A 189 -12.12 16.72 14.98
C ASN A 189 -11.84 15.87 13.74
N ILE A 190 -12.55 16.10 12.64
CA ILE A 190 -12.49 15.22 11.47
C ILE A 190 -11.47 15.75 10.45
N PRO A 191 -10.52 14.92 9.95
CA PRO A 191 -9.65 15.30 8.85
C PRO A 191 -10.48 15.68 7.62
N LYS A 192 -10.04 16.70 6.87
CA LYS A 192 -10.78 17.18 5.69
C LYS A 192 -10.18 16.68 4.38
N ARG A 193 -8.99 16.09 4.46
CA ARG A 193 -8.17 15.72 3.31
C ARG A 193 -7.93 14.23 3.24
N PRO A 194 -8.02 13.60 2.06
CA PRO A 194 -7.65 12.20 1.89
C PRO A 194 -6.19 11.96 2.27
N GLU A 195 -5.29 12.92 2.02
CA GLU A 195 -3.88 12.79 2.39
C GLU A 195 -3.65 12.70 3.91
N SER A 196 -4.56 13.28 4.72
CA SER A 196 -4.51 13.13 6.18
C SER A 196 -4.92 11.72 6.60
N PHE A 197 -5.97 11.15 5.99
CA PHE A 197 -6.37 9.76 6.22
C PHE A 197 -5.30 8.76 5.74
N ASN A 198 -4.71 9.01 4.57
CA ASN A 198 -3.61 8.20 4.05
C ASN A 198 -2.42 8.21 5.02
N ALA A 199 -2.06 9.38 5.56
CA ALA A 199 -0.99 9.49 6.54
C ALA A 199 -1.30 8.80 7.89
N LEU A 200 -2.56 8.84 8.35
CA LEU A 200 -3.00 8.09 9.54
C LEU A 200 -2.90 6.58 9.30
N PHE A 201 -3.33 6.11 8.12
CA PHE A 201 -3.21 4.71 7.73
C PHE A 201 -1.76 4.26 7.68
N ASP A 202 -0.87 5.07 7.09
CA ASP A 202 0.55 4.74 7.01
C ASP A 202 1.21 4.71 8.39
N LEU A 203 0.84 5.62 9.29
CA LEU A 203 1.27 5.57 10.69
C LEU A 203 0.80 4.30 11.40
N ALA A 204 -0.45 3.86 11.15
CA ALA A 204 -0.97 2.64 11.73
C ALA A 204 -0.20 1.41 11.24
N VAL A 205 -0.13 1.19 9.93
CA VAL A 205 0.51 -0.01 9.34
C VAL A 205 2.01 -0.09 9.64
N ASN A 206 2.72 1.04 9.60
CA ASN A 206 4.17 1.03 9.71
C ASN A 206 4.70 1.13 11.15
N ILE A 207 3.86 1.56 12.10
CA ILE A 207 4.30 1.77 13.49
C ILE A 207 3.34 1.10 14.47
N LEU A 208 2.06 1.45 14.45
CA LEU A 208 1.14 1.06 15.52
C LEU A 208 0.79 -0.43 15.46
N ASP A 209 0.56 -0.98 14.27
CA ASP A 209 0.31 -2.42 14.11
C ASP A 209 1.49 -3.25 14.62
N PRO A 210 2.76 -3.01 14.21
CA PRO A 210 3.91 -3.71 14.79
C PRO A 210 4.05 -3.56 16.31
N VAL A 211 3.76 -2.37 16.85
CA VAL A 211 3.80 -2.14 18.30
C VAL A 211 2.72 -2.96 19.01
N ILE A 212 1.50 -2.97 18.47
CA ILE A 212 0.37 -3.73 19.03
C ILE A 212 0.63 -5.23 18.94
N ASP A 213 1.17 -5.71 17.82
CA ASP A 213 1.49 -7.11 17.62
C ASP A 213 2.57 -7.61 18.60
N TYR A 214 3.50 -6.73 19.01
CA TYR A 214 4.58 -7.08 19.93
C TYR A 214 4.21 -6.90 21.42
N PHE A 215 3.63 -5.75 21.80
CA PHE A 215 3.35 -5.41 23.20
C PHE A 215 1.89 -5.64 23.63
N GLY A 216 0.99 -5.93 22.68
CA GLY A 216 -0.45 -5.94 22.91
C GLY A 216 -1.09 -4.56 22.74
N MET A 217 -2.37 -4.47 23.08
CA MET A 217 -3.18 -3.30 22.77
C MET A 217 -2.66 -2.03 23.47
N ILE A 218 -2.59 -0.94 22.71
CA ILE A 218 -2.10 0.36 23.17
C ILE A 218 -3.25 1.26 23.64
N ARG A 219 -2.93 2.23 24.52
CA ARG A 219 -3.80 3.37 24.83
C ARG A 219 -3.36 4.60 24.05
N LEU A 220 -4.21 5.07 23.14
CA LEU A 220 -4.03 6.35 22.45
C LEU A 220 -4.47 7.49 23.38
N THR A 221 -3.56 8.41 23.68
CA THR A 221 -3.86 9.58 24.55
C THR A 221 -4.05 10.87 23.77
N TYR A 222 -3.48 10.92 22.55
CA TYR A 222 -3.64 12.04 21.63
C TYR A 222 -3.32 11.60 20.21
N GLY A 223 -3.94 12.22 19.22
CA GLY A 223 -3.85 11.80 17.82
C GLY A 223 -4.08 12.96 16.88
N PHE A 224 -4.94 12.80 15.87
CA PHE A 224 -5.21 13.87 14.92
C PHE A 224 -5.70 15.14 15.62
N CYS A 225 -5.23 16.31 15.15
CA CYS A 225 -5.62 17.62 15.65
C CYS A 225 -6.06 18.53 14.50
N SER A 226 -7.36 18.66 14.34
CA SER A 226 -7.96 19.61 13.40
C SER A 226 -7.60 21.06 13.73
N PRO A 227 -7.65 21.99 12.75
CA PRO A 227 -7.50 23.43 13.01
C PRO A 227 -8.52 23.98 14.02
N GLN A 228 -9.69 23.37 14.15
CA GLN A 228 -10.70 23.74 15.14
C GLN A 228 -10.28 23.34 16.55
N LEU A 229 -9.78 22.12 16.73
CA LEU A 229 -9.26 21.64 18.01
C LEU A 229 -8.01 22.44 18.44
N ALA A 230 -7.09 22.69 17.50
CA ALA A 230 -5.86 23.44 17.71
C ALA A 230 -6.08 24.81 18.39
N LYS A 231 -7.17 25.52 18.02
CA LYS A 231 -7.53 26.82 18.60
C LYS A 231 -7.86 26.77 20.09
N LYS A 232 -8.19 25.60 20.64
CA LYS A 232 -8.49 25.41 22.05
C LYS A 232 -7.28 25.04 22.89
N ILE A 233 -6.15 24.73 22.25
CA ILE A 233 -4.90 24.31 22.90
C ILE A 233 -3.67 25.14 22.45
N PRO A 234 -3.77 26.49 22.35
CA PRO A 234 -2.80 27.32 21.64
C PRO A 234 -1.37 27.28 22.18
N ASN A 235 -1.17 26.88 23.43
CA ASN A 235 0.16 26.82 24.09
C ASN A 235 0.72 25.39 24.21
N ARG A 236 0.02 24.38 23.68
CA ARG A 236 0.45 22.97 23.77
C ARG A 236 0.93 22.40 22.43
N ILE A 237 0.73 23.13 21.33
CA ILE A 237 1.05 22.69 19.98
C ILE A 237 1.99 23.69 19.29
N ASP A 238 2.84 23.19 18.39
CA ASP A 238 3.58 24.02 17.42
C ASP A 238 3.06 23.70 16.01
N PRO A 239 2.05 24.45 15.50
CA PRO A 239 1.36 24.09 14.27
C PRO A 239 2.27 23.86 13.06
N ARG A 240 3.46 24.48 13.03
CA ARG A 240 4.40 24.36 11.89
C ARG A 240 5.20 23.06 11.88
N ARG A 241 5.29 22.38 13.04
CA ARG A 241 6.13 21.20 13.27
C ARG A 241 5.35 20.02 13.84
N ASP A 242 4.12 20.25 14.28
CA ASP A 242 3.28 19.27 14.92
C ASP A 242 2.56 18.40 13.88
N GLN A 243 2.98 17.14 13.77
CA GLN A 243 2.42 16.16 12.83
C GLN A 243 1.05 15.63 13.26
N HIS A 244 0.52 16.03 14.43
CA HIS A 244 -0.89 15.82 14.77
C HIS A 244 -1.84 16.56 13.80
N ALA A 245 -1.39 17.64 13.16
CA ALA A 245 -2.18 18.32 12.10
C ALA A 245 -2.24 17.51 10.79
N SER A 246 -1.54 16.38 10.74
CA SER A 246 -1.37 15.52 9.57
C SER A 246 -1.02 16.30 8.28
N CYS A 247 -1.74 16.05 7.19
CA CYS A 247 -1.55 16.67 5.88
C CYS A 247 -2.52 17.84 5.63
N GLU A 248 -3.13 18.40 6.68
CA GLU A 248 -4.11 19.50 6.54
C GLU A 248 -3.47 20.79 6.00
N LEU A 249 -4.31 21.61 5.36
CA LEU A 249 -3.90 22.91 4.80
C LEU A 249 -4.46 24.06 5.61
N ASN A 250 -3.71 25.16 5.65
CA ASN A 250 -4.22 26.43 6.13
C ASN A 250 -5.10 27.11 5.05
N ARG A 251 -5.71 28.24 5.41
CA ARG A 251 -6.60 29.02 4.52
C ARG A 251 -5.93 29.49 3.21
N LYS A 252 -4.60 29.49 3.13
CA LYS A 252 -3.84 29.87 1.92
C LYS A 252 -3.46 28.66 1.06
N GLY A 253 -3.93 27.45 1.40
CA GLY A 253 -3.59 26.22 0.68
C GLY A 253 -2.20 25.66 1.00
N ASN A 254 -1.48 26.22 1.98
CA ASN A 254 -0.17 25.69 2.40
C ASN A 254 -0.32 24.67 3.52
N ALA A 255 0.53 23.65 3.54
CA ALA A 255 0.57 22.65 4.62
C ALA A 255 0.68 23.34 6.00
N ILE A 256 -0.16 22.92 6.95
CA ILE A 256 -0.11 23.41 8.32
C ILE A 256 1.21 22.98 8.95
N CYS A 257 1.47 21.67 8.94
CA CYS A 257 2.74 21.09 9.32
C CYS A 257 3.57 20.79 8.07
N LYS A 258 4.76 21.40 7.94
CA LYS A 258 5.65 21.19 6.79
C LYS A 258 6.25 19.79 6.72
N ARG A 259 6.19 19.03 7.83
CA ARG A 259 6.72 17.67 7.90
C ARG A 259 5.81 16.67 7.21
N LEU A 260 4.52 16.99 7.03
CA LEU A 260 3.49 16.06 6.57
C LEU A 260 3.47 14.77 7.42
N GLY A 261 2.79 13.73 6.95
CA GLY A 261 2.64 12.50 7.72
C GLY A 261 1.59 12.65 8.82
N ALA A 262 1.67 11.84 9.87
CA ALA A 262 0.77 11.88 11.02
C ALA A 262 1.53 11.56 12.32
N ALA A 263 0.94 11.88 13.46
CA ALA A 263 1.48 11.53 14.77
C ALA A 263 0.41 11.14 15.78
N VAL A 264 0.82 10.34 16.76
CA VAL A 264 0.02 9.96 17.93
C VAL A 264 0.89 10.00 19.19
N ASP A 265 0.22 10.17 20.33
CA ASP A 265 0.79 9.94 21.65
C ASP A 265 0.19 8.65 22.22
N ILE A 266 1.05 7.69 22.56
CA ILE A 266 0.65 6.35 23.01
C ILE A 266 1.20 6.03 24.39
N LEU A 267 0.46 5.23 25.15
CA LEU A 267 0.85 4.66 26.43
C LEU A 267 0.50 3.17 26.46
N ILE A 268 1.35 2.35 27.09
CA ILE A 268 1.07 0.95 27.39
C ILE A 268 1.18 0.82 28.91
N GLU A 269 0.07 0.53 29.59
CA GLU A 269 -0.06 0.74 31.04
C GLU A 269 0.85 -0.18 31.87
N ASP A 270 1.16 -1.37 31.36
CA ASP A 270 1.95 -2.39 32.06
C ASP A 270 3.40 -2.50 31.55
N GLU A 271 3.86 -1.54 30.73
CA GLU A 271 5.19 -1.56 30.12
C GLU A 271 6.00 -0.30 30.44
N SER A 272 7.32 -0.44 30.51
CA SER A 272 8.20 0.74 30.55
C SER A 272 8.17 1.43 29.19
N MET A 273 7.71 2.68 29.16
CA MET A 273 7.68 3.46 27.92
C MET A 273 9.07 3.76 27.35
N LEU A 274 10.14 3.59 28.16
CA LEU A 274 11.51 3.62 27.64
C LEU A 274 11.80 2.39 26.78
N GLU A 275 11.41 1.20 27.24
CA GLU A 275 11.61 -0.04 26.49
C GLU A 275 10.73 -0.09 25.24
N VAL A 276 9.48 0.39 25.33
CA VAL A 276 8.62 0.61 24.16
C VAL A 276 9.27 1.57 23.17
N ALA A 277 9.76 2.72 23.63
CA ALA A 277 10.41 3.70 22.77
C ALA A 277 11.67 3.13 22.10
N LYS A 278 12.49 2.36 22.82
CA LYS A 278 13.67 1.69 22.24
C LYS A 278 13.26 0.68 21.19
N TRP A 279 12.23 -0.11 21.46
CA TRP A 279 11.73 -1.10 20.51
C TRP A 279 11.24 -0.43 19.24
N VAL A 280 10.47 0.66 19.34
CA VAL A 280 10.06 1.49 18.18
C VAL A 280 11.30 1.98 17.42
N VAL A 281 12.29 2.52 18.13
CA VAL A 281 13.52 3.03 17.49
C VAL A 281 14.26 1.96 16.71
N ALA A 282 14.29 0.72 17.22
CA ALA A 282 14.99 -0.39 16.60
C ALA A 282 14.21 -1.03 15.44
N ASN A 283 12.88 -1.10 15.52
CA ASN A 283 12.07 -2.00 14.70
C ASN A 283 11.11 -1.29 13.72
N THR A 284 10.93 0.03 13.80
CA THR A 284 9.97 0.73 12.92
C THR A 284 10.60 1.88 12.13
N PRO A 285 10.05 2.21 10.95
CA PRO A 285 10.44 3.37 10.14
C PRO A 285 9.75 4.65 10.62
N PHE A 286 10.03 5.06 11.86
CA PHE A 286 9.46 6.29 12.43
C PHE A 286 10.13 7.56 11.87
N ASP A 287 9.37 8.64 11.75
CA ASP A 287 9.91 9.96 11.42
C ASP A 287 10.49 10.63 12.67
N ARG A 288 9.70 10.71 13.75
CA ARG A 288 10.12 11.33 15.02
C ARG A 288 9.56 10.61 16.22
N LEU A 289 10.37 10.55 17.27
CA LEU A 289 9.97 10.01 18.57
C LEU A 289 10.35 11.00 19.67
N TYR A 290 9.38 11.40 20.49
CA TYR A 290 9.63 12.19 21.70
C TYR A 290 9.35 11.34 22.93
N PHE A 291 10.41 11.11 23.71
CA PHE A 291 10.37 10.37 24.96
C PHE A 291 10.35 11.33 26.14
N TYR A 292 9.40 11.15 27.06
CA TYR A 292 9.21 12.03 28.21
C TYR A 292 9.66 11.41 29.53
N ASP A 293 9.26 10.17 29.78
CA ASP A 293 9.54 9.41 31.00
C ASP A 293 9.07 7.96 30.80
N ASP A 294 9.45 7.07 31.72
CA ASP A 294 9.08 5.65 31.68
C ASP A 294 7.56 5.42 31.86
N ASP A 295 6.87 6.31 32.57
CA ASP A 295 5.42 6.20 32.87
C ASP A 295 4.57 7.23 32.12
N LYS A 296 5.12 7.87 31.08
CA LYS A 296 4.42 8.92 30.33
C LYS A 296 4.22 8.49 28.87
N PRO A 297 3.11 8.93 28.24
CA PRO A 297 2.91 8.66 26.82
C PRO A 297 4.09 9.15 25.99
N ILE A 298 4.47 8.38 24.98
CA ILE A 298 5.48 8.76 23.99
C ILE A 298 4.79 9.30 22.75
N HIS A 299 5.38 10.33 22.16
CA HIS A 299 4.94 10.84 20.86
C HIS A 299 5.69 10.11 19.76
N ILE A 300 4.97 9.60 18.77
CA ILE A 300 5.56 8.95 17.61
C ILE A 300 4.87 9.47 16.35
N SER A 301 5.68 9.78 15.33
CA SER A 301 5.18 10.18 14.01
C SER A 301 5.74 9.29 12.90
N PHE A 302 4.95 9.18 11.82
CA PHE A 302 5.34 8.61 10.55
C PHE A 302 5.14 9.67 9.48
N GLY A 303 6.11 9.83 8.57
CA GLY A 303 6.05 10.85 7.55
C GLY A 303 7.05 10.63 6.42
N PRO A 304 6.94 11.40 5.33
CA PRO A 304 7.71 11.15 4.11
C PRO A 304 9.22 11.38 4.28
N ASN A 305 9.65 12.16 5.27
CA ASN A 305 11.08 12.46 5.46
C ASN A 305 11.85 11.30 6.09
N GLN A 306 11.17 10.45 6.87
CA GLN A 306 11.78 9.30 7.53
C GLN A 306 13.02 9.69 8.35
N ASP A 307 12.95 10.83 9.07
CA ASP A 307 14.12 11.45 9.72
C ASP A 307 14.73 10.60 10.85
N ARG A 308 14.00 9.61 11.38
CA ARG A 308 14.33 8.77 12.55
C ARG A 308 14.87 9.57 13.73
N GLN A 309 14.31 10.77 13.96
CA GLN A 309 14.82 11.67 14.99
C GLN A 309 14.24 11.32 16.36
N VAL A 310 15.12 11.01 17.30
CA VAL A 310 14.75 10.79 18.71
C VAL A 310 15.03 12.04 19.54
N VAL A 311 14.05 12.45 20.34
CA VAL A 311 14.14 13.59 21.25
C VAL A 311 13.75 13.15 22.65
N ARG A 312 14.63 13.40 23.61
CA ARG A 312 14.37 13.17 25.04
C ARG A 312 14.00 14.48 25.70
N MET A 313 12.91 14.49 26.46
CA MET A 313 12.50 15.65 27.23
C MET A 313 13.12 15.61 28.62
N MET A 314 14.24 16.29 28.81
CA MET A 314 14.95 16.35 30.08
C MET A 314 14.38 17.46 30.97
N THR A 315 14.21 17.19 32.26
CA THR A 315 13.86 18.23 33.24
C THR A 315 15.13 18.70 33.94
N THR A 316 15.49 19.98 33.78
CA THR A 316 16.61 20.58 34.52
C THR A 316 16.14 21.10 35.88
N LYS A 317 17.05 21.38 36.83
CA LYS A 317 16.74 22.23 38.00
C LYS A 317 16.75 23.68 37.49
N PRO A 318 15.62 24.43 37.42
CA PRO A 318 14.47 24.51 38.36
C PRO A 318 13.11 24.04 37.79
N GLY A 319 13.06 22.88 37.13
CA GLY A 319 11.84 22.28 36.55
C GLY A 319 11.62 22.57 35.06
N ARG A 320 12.59 23.18 34.36
CA ARG A 320 12.45 23.51 32.94
C ARG A 320 12.63 22.24 32.08
N LYS A 321 11.68 21.98 31.19
CA LYS A 321 11.80 20.93 30.18
C LYS A 321 12.66 21.41 29.00
N ILE A 322 13.68 20.63 28.64
CA ILE A 322 14.59 20.91 27.53
C ILE A 322 14.60 19.70 26.59
N PRO A 323 14.32 19.89 25.29
CA PRO A 323 14.44 18.82 24.31
C PRO A 323 15.92 18.55 24.02
N LEU A 324 16.36 17.31 24.22
CA LEU A 324 17.68 16.81 23.86
C LEU A 324 17.54 15.86 22.69
N ARG A 325 18.12 16.20 21.53
CA ARG A 325 18.21 15.25 20.42
C ARG A 325 19.19 14.14 20.80
N SER A 326 18.79 12.90 20.57
CA SER A 326 19.63 11.73 20.82
C SER A 326 19.76 10.93 19.52
N PRO A 327 20.98 10.62 19.07
CA PRO A 327 21.19 9.64 18.01
C PRO A 327 20.50 8.31 18.38
N PRO A 328 19.85 7.61 17.42
CA PRO A 328 19.17 6.34 17.71
C PRO A 328 20.05 5.32 18.45
N ALA A 329 21.30 5.15 18.04
CA ALA A 329 22.24 4.22 18.68
C ALA A 329 22.54 4.59 20.15
N GLU A 330 22.65 5.88 20.45
CA GLU A 330 22.85 6.34 21.83
C GLU A 330 21.58 6.19 22.67
N PHE A 331 20.41 6.38 22.06
CA PHE A 331 19.14 6.21 22.75
C PHE A 331 18.92 4.76 23.20
N LEU A 332 19.28 3.80 22.35
CA LEU A 332 19.09 2.36 22.62
C LEU A 332 19.87 1.86 23.86
N VAL A 333 20.99 2.50 24.21
CA VAL A 333 21.84 2.08 25.35
C VAL A 333 21.51 2.77 26.67
N ILE A 334 20.51 3.67 26.69
CA ILE A 334 20.07 4.36 27.90
C ILE A 334 19.46 3.36 28.88
N LYS A 335 19.78 3.49 30.18
CA LYS A 335 19.10 2.75 31.24
C LYS A 335 17.97 3.57 31.85
N SER A 336 16.92 2.91 32.32
CA SER A 336 15.85 3.56 33.07
C SER A 336 16.43 4.31 34.27
N ILE A 337 15.87 5.48 34.55
CA ILE A 337 16.27 6.28 35.73
C ILE A 337 15.65 5.69 37.01
N SER A 338 14.66 4.80 36.87
CA SER A 338 14.00 4.09 37.98
C SER A 338 14.68 2.75 38.31
N TYR A 339 15.97 2.81 38.65
CA TYR A 339 16.63 1.87 39.55
C TYR A 339 17.66 2.67 40.35
N LYS A 340 17.17 3.55 41.22
CA LYS A 340 17.98 3.93 42.38
C LYS A 340 18.00 2.72 43.30
N GLU A 341 19.19 2.17 43.47
CA GLU A 341 19.58 1.21 44.49
C GLU A 341 18.79 1.45 45.78
N GLN A 342 18.08 0.41 46.24
CA GLN A 342 17.71 0.27 47.65
C GLN A 342 18.94 -0.09 48.46
#